data_AF-A0A3Q8V5C2-F1
#
_entry.id   AF-A0A3Q8V5C2-F1
#
_cell.length_a   1.000
_cell.length_b   1.000
_cell.length_c   1.000
_cell.angle_alpha   90.00
_cell.angle_beta   90.00
_cell.angle_gamma   90.00
#
_symmetry.space_group_name_H-M   'P 1'
#
loop_
_entity.id
_entity.type
_entity.pdbx_description
1 polymer ?
#
loop_
_entity_poly.entity_id
_entity_poly.type
_entity_poly.pdbx_seq_one_letter_code
_entity_poly.pdbx_strand_id
1 'polypeptide(L)'
;MAKIHTDGSWVTVGDDPAYATHFSGLGKSRISWGKPAAGSATSSYEFEGNAVQAQIDGPPFVLGTFTHHNYPIVIPFERFWVDLKVTLTIEDRTQRDFTIRFAHYESPNRGPIAAQDDVVDLPDVKVEKAVKVDGTECDLLITGFYWHDQEQPTRRFRSPEGGSNAADLHVQLTRYQGPR
;
A
#
# COMPACT_ATOMS: atom_id res chain seq x y z
N MET A 1 3.73 -17.11 -18.50
CA MET A 1 4.19 -16.42 -17.27
C MET A 1 4.93 -15.19 -17.76
N ALA A 2 4.80 -14.05 -17.10
CA ALA A 2 5.50 -12.83 -17.49
C ALA A 2 6.32 -12.29 -16.33
N LYS A 3 7.51 -11.79 -16.65
CA LYS A 3 8.29 -11.00 -15.70
C LYS A 3 7.63 -9.62 -15.57
N ILE A 4 7.26 -9.27 -14.35
CA ILE A 4 6.70 -7.97 -13.99
C ILE A 4 7.65 -7.34 -12.98
N HIS A 5 8.11 -6.13 -13.28
CA HIS A 5 8.75 -5.24 -12.33
C HIS A 5 7.73 -4.22 -11.84
N THR A 6 7.81 -3.84 -10.58
CA THR A 6 6.88 -2.89 -9.98
C THR A 6 7.65 -1.83 -9.23
N ASP A 7 7.13 -0.61 -9.25
CA ASP A 7 7.63 0.52 -8.47
C ASP A 7 6.42 1.29 -7.93
N GLY A 8 6.62 2.04 -6.85
CA GLY A 8 5.54 2.82 -6.24
C GLY A 8 5.97 4.19 -5.78
N SER A 9 5.03 5.12 -5.84
CA SER A 9 5.18 6.48 -5.30
C SER A 9 3.88 6.95 -4.68
N TRP A 10 3.96 7.61 -3.52
CA TRP A 10 2.80 8.17 -2.83
C TRP A 10 2.40 9.50 -3.47
N VAL A 11 1.18 9.63 -3.98
CA VAL A 11 0.82 10.75 -4.88
C VAL A 11 -0.26 11.70 -4.36
N THR A 12 -1.13 11.23 -3.46
CA THR A 12 -2.24 12.03 -2.93
C THR A 12 -2.43 11.75 -1.44
N VAL A 13 -2.86 12.75 -0.67
CA VAL A 13 -3.14 12.67 0.77
C VAL A 13 -4.43 13.39 1.10
N GLY A 14 -5.30 12.72 1.85
CA GLY A 14 -6.56 13.27 2.35
C GLY A 14 -7.52 13.79 1.27
N ASP A 15 -8.69 14.25 1.72
CA ASP A 15 -9.63 15.01 0.87
C ASP A 15 -9.66 16.50 1.25
N ASP A 16 -9.09 16.86 2.41
CA ASP A 16 -8.95 18.26 2.85
C ASP A 16 -7.57 18.79 2.43
N PRO A 17 -7.51 19.86 1.62
CA PRO A 17 -6.25 20.50 1.23
C PRO A 17 -5.38 20.94 2.42
N ALA A 18 -5.97 21.22 3.59
CA ALA A 18 -5.23 21.55 4.81
C ALA A 18 -4.38 20.38 5.32
N TYR A 19 -4.72 19.13 4.97
CA TYR A 19 -3.94 17.97 5.39
C TYR A 19 -2.59 17.94 4.71
N ALA A 20 -2.50 18.37 3.44
CA ALA A 20 -1.29 18.26 2.63
C ALA A 20 -0.06 18.91 3.27
N THR A 21 -0.22 19.97 4.08
CA THR A 21 0.90 20.63 4.77
C THR A 21 1.50 19.80 5.91
N HIS A 22 0.82 18.75 6.34
CA HIS A 22 1.30 17.81 7.35
C HIS A 22 2.02 16.60 6.76
N PHE A 23 2.09 16.49 5.42
CA PHE A 23 2.77 15.40 4.73
C PHE A 23 4.03 15.91 4.02
N SER A 24 5.01 15.02 3.90
CA SER A 24 6.22 15.23 3.12
C SER A 24 6.57 13.93 2.38
N GLY A 25 7.12 14.05 1.16
CA GLY A 25 7.48 12.88 0.36
C GLY A 25 6.46 12.46 -0.70
N LEU A 26 5.50 13.32 -1.05
CA LEU A 26 4.69 13.13 -2.26
C LEU A 26 5.60 12.98 -3.50
N GLY A 27 5.26 12.03 -4.35
CA GLY A 27 6.04 11.61 -5.52
C GLY A 27 7.21 10.67 -5.21
N LYS A 28 7.38 10.19 -3.98
CA LYS A 28 8.48 9.30 -3.56
C LYS A 28 7.96 7.95 -3.07
N SER A 29 8.87 6.98 -2.95
CA SER A 29 8.57 5.66 -2.34
C SER A 29 8.23 5.74 -0.85
N ARG A 30 8.62 6.83 -0.19
CA ARG A 30 8.31 7.10 1.22
C ARG A 30 7.56 8.41 1.40
N ILE A 31 6.50 8.37 2.20
CA ILE A 31 5.73 9.53 2.63
C ILE A 31 5.65 9.56 4.16
N SER A 32 5.99 10.70 4.74
CA SER A 32 5.98 10.91 6.19
C SER A 32 4.99 11.99 6.57
N TRP A 33 4.43 11.91 7.78
CA TRP A 33 3.47 12.88 8.30
C TRP A 33 3.65 13.21 9.77
N GLY A 34 2.95 14.26 10.18
CA GLY A 34 2.89 14.70 11.56
C GLY A 34 4.18 15.36 12.04
N LYS A 35 4.09 15.99 13.22
CA LYS A 35 5.26 16.50 13.93
C LYS A 35 5.66 15.48 14.99
N PRO A 36 6.92 15.01 15.04
CA PRO A 36 7.35 14.08 16.09
C PRO A 36 7.10 14.64 17.49
N ALA A 37 6.62 13.79 18.40
CA ALA A 37 6.65 14.08 19.82
C ALA A 37 8.12 14.17 20.31
N ALA A 38 8.33 14.72 21.50
CA ALA A 38 9.68 14.92 22.04
C ALA A 38 10.46 13.59 22.10
N GLY A 39 11.62 13.53 21.44
CA GLY A 39 12.46 12.33 21.38
C GLY A 39 11.98 11.23 20.42
N SER A 40 10.96 11.51 19.60
CA SER A 40 10.37 10.57 18.63
C SER A 40 10.82 10.84 17.19
N ALA A 41 10.34 10.02 16.26
CA ALA A 41 10.44 10.20 14.81
C ALA A 41 9.07 10.53 14.19
N THR A 42 9.03 10.79 12.89
CA THR A 42 7.77 10.96 12.15
C THR A 42 7.19 9.59 11.79
N SER A 43 5.87 9.46 11.86
CA SER A 43 5.17 8.34 11.22
C SER A 43 5.31 8.42 9.69
N SER A 44 5.41 7.28 9.03
CA SER A 44 5.57 7.22 7.58
C SER A 44 5.19 5.88 6.97
N TYR A 45 4.78 5.90 5.70
CA TYR A 45 4.75 4.71 4.87
C TYR A 45 5.96 4.68 3.94
N GLU A 46 6.47 3.49 3.70
CA GLU A 46 7.45 3.19 2.68
C GLU A 46 6.94 2.02 1.83
N PHE A 47 7.12 2.12 0.51
CA PHE A 47 6.81 1.06 -0.43
C PHE A 47 8.03 0.71 -1.24
N GLU A 48 8.40 -0.57 -1.18
CA GLU A 48 9.46 -1.15 -2.00
C GLU A 48 8.81 -2.06 -3.05
N GLY A 49 9.05 -1.73 -4.32
CA GLY A 49 8.57 -2.55 -5.43
C GLY A 49 9.29 -3.90 -5.50
N ASN A 50 8.71 -4.81 -6.29
CA ASN A 50 9.23 -6.17 -6.48
C ASN A 50 9.38 -6.53 -7.98
N ALA A 51 10.21 -7.53 -8.26
CA ALA A 51 10.33 -8.16 -9.56
C ALA A 51 9.92 -9.65 -9.47
N VAL A 52 8.91 -10.06 -10.22
CA VAL A 52 8.26 -11.36 -10.06
C VAL A 52 7.88 -12.00 -11.39
N GLN A 53 7.82 -13.33 -11.42
CA GLN A 53 7.20 -14.09 -12.51
C GLN A 53 5.73 -14.32 -12.19
N ALA A 54 4.84 -13.62 -12.86
CA ALA A 54 3.40 -13.73 -12.65
C ALA A 54 2.75 -14.71 -13.63
N GLN A 55 1.77 -15.47 -13.13
CA GLN A 55 0.95 -16.37 -13.92
C GLN A 55 -0.51 -15.90 -13.92
N ILE A 56 -1.11 -15.89 -15.10
CA ILE A 56 -2.55 -15.62 -15.25
C ILE A 56 -3.33 -16.76 -14.60
N ASP A 57 -4.33 -16.43 -13.77
CA ASP A 57 -5.13 -17.38 -12.99
C ASP A 57 -4.26 -18.32 -12.13
N GLY A 58 -3.07 -17.85 -11.77
CA GLY A 58 -2.15 -18.53 -10.86
C GLY A 58 -2.41 -18.17 -9.38
N PRO A 59 -1.53 -18.63 -8.48
CA PRO A 59 -1.56 -18.18 -7.09
C PRO A 59 -1.28 -16.67 -6.99
N PRO A 60 -1.68 -16.02 -5.87
CA PRO A 60 -1.28 -14.66 -5.58
C PRO A 60 0.25 -14.51 -5.53
N PHE A 61 0.74 -13.32 -5.86
CA PHE A 61 2.15 -12.96 -5.77
C PHE A 61 2.34 -11.60 -5.10
N VAL A 62 3.58 -11.34 -4.66
CA VAL A 62 3.96 -10.09 -4.00
C VAL A 62 4.10 -8.97 -5.03
N LEU A 63 3.23 -7.97 -4.94
CA LEU A 63 3.34 -6.71 -5.66
C LEU A 63 4.53 -5.89 -5.15
N GLY A 64 4.74 -5.87 -3.84
CA GLY A 64 5.81 -5.14 -3.20
C GLY A 64 5.62 -5.16 -1.69
N THR A 65 6.60 -4.62 -0.98
CA THR A 65 6.60 -4.57 0.48
C THR A 65 6.08 -3.22 0.93
N PHE A 66 5.06 -3.25 1.79
CA PHE A 66 4.54 -2.07 2.48
C PHE A 66 5.10 -2.06 3.90
N THR A 67 5.77 -0.97 4.27
CA THR A 67 6.28 -0.74 5.62
C THR A 67 5.55 0.45 6.23
N HIS A 68 5.03 0.27 7.44
CA HIS A 68 4.57 1.37 8.27
C HIS A 68 5.57 1.60 9.40
N HIS A 69 6.06 2.84 9.49
CA HIS A 69 6.80 3.36 10.62
C HIS A 69 5.80 4.11 11.49
N ASN A 70 5.41 3.52 12.61
CA ASN A 70 4.47 4.12 13.54
C ASN A 70 5.24 4.73 14.72
N TYR A 71 5.21 6.06 14.84
CA TYR A 71 5.92 6.78 15.88
C TYR A 71 5.04 7.85 16.53
N PRO A 72 5.29 8.16 17.82
CA PRO A 72 4.52 9.20 18.49
C PRO A 72 4.64 10.55 17.77
N ILE A 73 3.52 11.05 17.25
CA ILE A 73 3.42 12.33 16.55
C ILE A 73 2.28 13.20 17.07
N VAL A 74 2.29 14.47 16.67
CA VAL A 74 1.22 15.45 16.84
C VAL A 74 0.71 15.85 15.46
N ILE A 75 -0.59 15.67 15.25
CA ILE A 75 -1.30 15.97 14.00
C ILE A 75 -2.75 16.38 14.33
N PRO A 76 -3.40 17.29 13.58
CA PRO A 76 -4.73 17.79 13.93
C PRO A 76 -5.90 16.87 13.52
N PHE A 77 -5.60 15.69 12.98
CA PHE A 77 -6.59 14.72 12.51
C PHE A 77 -6.09 13.30 12.76
N GLU A 78 -7.02 12.39 13.07
CA GLU A 78 -6.71 10.98 13.36
C GLU A 78 -6.97 10.07 12.14
N ARG A 79 -7.78 10.52 11.17
CA ARG A 79 -8.19 9.72 10.01
C ARG A 79 -7.92 10.44 8.71
N PHE A 80 -7.29 9.74 7.78
CA PHE A 80 -6.97 10.26 6.45
C PHE A 80 -6.75 9.11 5.46
N TRP A 81 -6.58 9.47 4.19
CA TRP A 81 -6.23 8.54 3.12
C TRP A 81 -4.87 8.88 2.54
N VAL A 82 -4.16 7.88 2.03
CA VAL A 82 -2.95 8.08 1.24
C VAL A 82 -3.02 7.19 0.01
N ASP A 83 -2.72 7.76 -1.15
CA ASP A 83 -2.79 7.06 -2.44
C ASP A 83 -1.38 6.67 -2.91
N LEU A 84 -1.16 5.38 -3.14
CA LEU A 84 0.05 4.83 -3.78
C LEU A 84 -0.20 4.67 -5.26
N LYS A 85 0.53 5.40 -6.12
CA LYS A 85 0.62 5.09 -7.55
C LYS A 85 1.63 3.97 -7.74
N VAL A 86 1.19 2.84 -8.27
CA VAL A 86 2.02 1.69 -8.65
C VAL A 86 2.20 1.69 -10.16
N THR A 87 3.43 1.55 -10.62
CA THR A 87 3.77 1.34 -12.02
C THR A 87 4.19 -0.10 -12.21
N LEU A 88 3.45 -0.85 -13.05
CA LEU A 88 3.84 -2.16 -13.55
C LEU A 88 4.65 -1.98 -14.83
N THR A 89 5.84 -2.56 -14.88
CA THR A 89 6.65 -2.69 -16.09
C THR A 89 6.75 -4.16 -16.47
N ILE A 90 6.16 -4.53 -17.60
CA ILE A 90 6.22 -5.89 -18.16
C ILE A 90 7.56 -6.06 -18.89
N GLU A 91 8.02 -7.30 -19.09
CA GLU A 91 9.24 -7.64 -19.83
C GLU A 91 9.38 -6.95 -21.21
N ASP A 92 8.27 -6.73 -21.92
CA ASP A 92 8.25 -6.02 -23.21
C ASP A 92 8.35 -4.49 -23.07
N ARG A 93 8.59 -3.99 -21.85
CA ARG A 93 8.64 -2.58 -21.44
C ARG A 93 7.31 -1.84 -21.48
N THR A 94 6.20 -2.53 -21.70
CA THR A 94 4.87 -1.93 -21.53
C THR A 94 4.70 -1.51 -20.07
N GLN A 95 4.27 -0.26 -19.88
CA GLN A 95 3.98 0.30 -18.57
C GLN A 95 2.49 0.53 -18.36
N ARG A 96 2.05 0.26 -17.13
CA ARG A 96 0.68 0.50 -16.67
C ARG A 96 0.73 1.03 -15.25
N ASP A 97 0.04 2.15 -15.05
CA ASP A 97 -0.11 2.77 -13.75
C ASP A 97 -1.49 2.49 -13.19
N PHE A 98 -1.56 2.25 -11.88
CA PHE A 98 -2.80 2.26 -11.13
C PHE A 98 -2.58 2.82 -9.73
N THR A 99 -3.67 3.13 -9.04
CA THR A 99 -3.61 3.73 -7.71
C THR A 99 -4.29 2.84 -6.68
N ILE A 100 -3.67 2.70 -5.52
CA ILE A 100 -4.18 2.01 -4.34
C ILE A 100 -4.41 3.06 -3.26
N ARG A 101 -5.63 3.14 -2.73
CA ARG A 101 -5.97 4.03 -1.62
C ARG A 101 -5.90 3.29 -0.30
N PHE A 102 -5.14 3.82 0.64
CA PHE A 102 -5.01 3.30 2.00
C PHE A 102 -5.79 4.20 2.97
N ALA A 103 -6.70 3.63 3.74
CA ALA A 103 -7.30 4.31 4.89
C ALA A 103 -6.34 4.23 6.06
N HIS A 104 -6.02 5.35 6.68
CA HIS A 104 -5.22 5.37 7.88
C HIS A 104 -6.02 5.89 9.07
N TYR A 105 -5.83 5.25 10.22
CA TYR A 105 -6.25 5.72 11.52
C TYR A 105 -5.03 5.78 12.44
N GLU A 106 -4.57 7.00 12.70
CA GLU A 106 -3.53 7.34 13.66
C GLU A 106 -4.18 7.36 15.04
N SER A 107 -3.90 6.35 15.85
CA SER A 107 -4.60 6.13 17.09
C SER A 107 -4.13 7.14 18.15
N PRO A 108 -4.98 7.53 19.12
CA PRO A 108 -4.59 8.59 20.03
C PRO A 108 -3.62 8.23 21.16
N ASN A 109 -2.84 7.14 21.04
CA ASN A 109 -1.79 6.72 21.97
C ASN A 109 -2.17 6.77 23.46
N ARG A 110 -3.41 6.39 23.77
CA ARG A 110 -3.97 6.39 25.12
C ARG A 110 -4.75 5.10 25.39
N GLY A 111 -4.74 4.67 26.65
CA GLY A 111 -5.42 3.43 27.08
C GLY A 111 -4.53 2.18 26.95
N PRO A 112 -5.12 0.98 26.86
CA PRO A 112 -4.38 -0.28 26.73
C PRO A 112 -3.48 -0.27 25.49
N ILE A 113 -2.30 -0.90 25.56
CA ILE A 113 -1.31 -0.93 24.45
C ILE A 113 -1.94 -1.38 23.13
N ALA A 114 -2.77 -2.43 23.13
CA ALA A 114 -3.43 -2.93 21.92
C ALA A 114 -4.44 -1.94 21.28
N ALA A 115 -4.85 -0.90 22.02
CA ALA A 115 -5.70 0.19 21.50
C ALA A 115 -4.90 1.38 20.98
N GLN A 116 -3.57 1.35 21.14
CA GLN A 116 -2.61 2.35 20.63
C GLN A 116 -2.03 1.94 19.27
N ASP A 117 -2.40 0.76 18.74
CA ASP A 117 -1.99 0.39 17.39
C ASP A 117 -2.67 1.30 16.37
N ASP A 118 -1.86 1.81 15.46
CA ASP A 118 -2.36 2.43 14.24
C ASP A 118 -2.92 1.37 13.31
N VAL A 119 -3.92 1.77 12.54
CA VAL A 119 -4.65 0.86 11.67
C VAL A 119 -4.66 1.39 10.25
N VAL A 120 -4.28 0.53 9.32
CA VAL A 120 -4.40 0.77 7.89
C VAL A 120 -5.42 -0.19 7.31
N ASP A 121 -6.48 0.35 6.71
CA ASP A 121 -7.50 -0.44 6.02
C ASP A 121 -7.34 -0.31 4.50
N LEU A 122 -7.39 -1.45 3.81
CA LEU A 122 -7.31 -1.56 2.36
C LEU A 122 -8.70 -1.89 1.79
N PRO A 123 -9.28 -1.05 0.92
CA PRO A 123 -10.55 -1.36 0.26
C PRO A 123 -10.37 -2.48 -0.79
N ASP A 124 -11.49 -2.96 -1.34
CA ASP A 124 -11.44 -3.84 -2.51
C ASP A 124 -10.90 -3.07 -3.72
N VAL A 125 -9.75 -3.51 -4.23
CA VAL A 125 -9.13 -2.91 -5.41
C VAL A 125 -9.03 -3.96 -6.51
N LYS A 126 -9.80 -3.73 -7.57
CA LYS A 126 -9.69 -4.43 -8.86
C LYS A 126 -9.28 -3.43 -9.91
N VAL A 127 -8.16 -3.68 -10.58
CA VAL A 127 -7.69 -2.90 -11.72
C VAL A 127 -8.04 -3.66 -12.99
N GLU A 128 -8.99 -3.13 -13.76
CA GLU A 128 -9.40 -3.78 -15.00
C GLU A 128 -8.36 -3.55 -16.10
N LYS A 129 -8.09 -4.59 -16.90
CA LYS A 129 -7.09 -4.54 -17.99
C LYS A 129 -5.74 -3.99 -17.51
N ALA A 130 -5.34 -4.36 -16.30
CA ALA A 130 -4.12 -3.91 -15.64
C ALA A 130 -2.87 -4.22 -16.47
N VAL A 131 -2.85 -5.36 -17.17
CA VAL A 131 -1.67 -5.86 -17.86
C VAL A 131 -2.07 -6.76 -19.03
N LYS A 132 -1.18 -6.94 -20.01
CA LYS A 132 -1.33 -7.94 -21.07
C LYS A 132 -0.19 -8.96 -20.97
N VAL A 133 -0.53 -10.23 -20.74
CA VAL A 133 0.44 -11.32 -20.61
C VAL A 133 0.19 -12.33 -21.72
N ASP A 134 1.20 -12.61 -22.54
CA ASP A 134 1.12 -13.58 -23.65
C ASP A 134 -0.08 -13.34 -24.58
N GLY A 135 -0.39 -12.08 -24.89
CA GLY A 135 -1.53 -11.72 -25.75
C GLY A 135 -2.88 -11.61 -25.01
N THR A 136 -2.96 -11.98 -23.74
CA THR A 136 -4.20 -12.01 -22.94
C THR A 136 -4.31 -10.77 -22.06
N GLU A 137 -5.42 -10.03 -22.16
CA GLU A 137 -5.73 -8.94 -21.22
C GLU A 137 -6.08 -9.51 -19.84
N CYS A 138 -5.52 -8.93 -18.79
CA CYS A 138 -5.69 -9.42 -17.42
C CYS A 138 -6.11 -8.30 -16.47
N ASP A 139 -7.00 -8.64 -15.55
CA ASP A 139 -7.32 -7.84 -14.38
C ASP A 139 -6.32 -8.14 -13.26
N LEU A 140 -6.04 -7.14 -12.43
CA LEU A 140 -5.26 -7.30 -11.21
C LEU A 140 -6.18 -7.11 -10.01
N LEU A 141 -6.24 -8.11 -9.14
CA LEU A 141 -6.97 -8.07 -7.88
C LEU A 141 -5.98 -7.95 -6.73
N ILE A 142 -6.13 -6.93 -5.89
CA ILE A 142 -5.36 -6.83 -4.64
C ILE A 142 -6.06 -7.68 -3.59
N THR A 143 -5.33 -8.66 -3.04
CA THR A 143 -5.90 -9.65 -2.11
C THR A 143 -5.69 -9.24 -0.66
N GLY A 144 -4.68 -8.43 -0.35
CA GLY A 144 -4.47 -7.84 0.97
C GLY A 144 -3.00 -7.71 1.36
N PHE A 145 -2.78 -7.33 2.62
CA PHE A 145 -1.52 -7.46 3.33
C PHE A 145 -1.29 -8.92 3.71
N TYR A 146 -0.11 -9.43 3.44
CA TYR A 146 0.32 -10.77 3.77
C TYR A 146 1.56 -10.74 4.65
N TRP A 147 1.48 -11.39 5.80
CA TRP A 147 2.66 -11.70 6.62
C TRP A 147 3.01 -13.17 6.40
N HIS A 148 4.31 -13.46 6.30
CA HIS A 148 4.80 -14.82 6.02
C HIS A 148 4.41 -15.86 7.10
N ASP A 149 3.94 -15.41 8.26
CA ASP A 149 3.45 -16.26 9.36
C ASP A 149 1.92 -16.46 9.34
N GLN A 150 1.21 -15.90 8.36
CA GLN A 150 -0.25 -16.07 8.20
C GLN A 150 -0.59 -16.87 6.94
N GLU A 151 -1.69 -17.63 7.01
CA GLU A 151 -2.15 -18.45 5.88
C GLU A 151 -2.91 -17.64 4.82
N GLN A 152 -3.51 -16.50 5.19
CA GLN A 152 -4.38 -15.72 4.33
C GLN A 152 -4.07 -14.23 4.43
N PRO A 153 -4.06 -13.48 3.30
CA PRO A 153 -3.98 -12.03 3.33
C PRO A 153 -5.16 -11.40 4.08
N THR A 154 -4.90 -10.27 4.75
CA THR A 154 -5.93 -9.45 5.39
C THR A 154 -6.04 -8.09 4.71
N ARG A 155 -7.17 -7.42 4.91
CA ARG A 155 -7.36 -6.03 4.48
C ARG A 155 -7.04 -5.01 5.57
N ARG A 156 -6.70 -5.46 6.78
CA ARG A 156 -6.40 -4.59 7.92
C ARG A 156 -4.98 -4.83 8.43
N PHE A 157 -4.13 -3.83 8.30
CA PHE A 157 -2.78 -3.81 8.86
C PHE A 157 -2.80 -3.08 10.21
N ARG A 158 -2.22 -3.69 11.24
CA ARG A 158 -2.04 -3.07 12.56
C ARG A 158 -0.57 -2.79 12.78
N SER A 159 -0.27 -1.63 13.35
CA SER A 159 1.10 -1.19 13.56
C SER A 159 1.30 -0.71 14.99
N PRO A 160 2.07 -1.44 15.82
CA PRO A 160 2.35 -1.03 17.18
C PRO A 160 3.13 0.29 17.23
N GLU A 161 2.82 1.10 18.23
CA GLU A 161 3.46 2.39 18.49
C GLU A 161 4.97 2.26 18.76
N GLY A 162 5.74 3.22 18.24
CA GLY A 162 7.16 3.39 18.57
C GLY A 162 8.11 2.50 17.77
N GLY A 163 7.67 1.95 16.64
CA GLY A 163 8.45 1.04 15.83
C GLY A 163 8.03 1.02 14.36
N SER A 164 8.44 -0.02 13.66
CA SER A 164 8.00 -0.26 12.29
C SER A 164 7.71 -1.73 12.08
N ASN A 165 6.73 -2.00 11.25
CA ASN A 165 6.43 -3.34 10.76
C ASN A 165 6.09 -3.30 9.27
N ALA A 166 6.22 -4.45 8.62
CA ALA A 166 6.03 -4.58 7.20
C ALA A 166 5.14 -5.78 6.87
N ALA A 167 4.50 -5.72 5.71
CA ALA A 167 3.78 -6.81 5.08
C ALA A 167 3.91 -6.72 3.57
N ASP A 168 3.83 -7.87 2.91
CA ASP A 168 3.75 -7.92 1.46
C ASP A 168 2.34 -7.52 1.01
N LEU A 169 2.23 -6.69 -0.02
CA LEU A 169 0.98 -6.48 -0.73
C LEU A 169 0.80 -7.60 -1.74
N HIS A 170 -0.15 -8.50 -1.49
CA HIS A 170 -0.45 -9.60 -2.39
C HIS A 170 -1.48 -9.21 -3.45
N VAL A 171 -1.26 -9.70 -4.67
CA VAL A 171 -2.14 -9.50 -5.80
C VAL A 171 -2.29 -10.78 -6.61
N GLN A 172 -3.38 -10.89 -7.36
CA GLN A 172 -3.63 -11.99 -8.29
C GLN A 172 -3.97 -11.43 -9.67
N LEU A 173 -3.39 -12.04 -10.72
CA LEU A 173 -3.81 -11.78 -12.09
C LEU A 173 -4.90 -12.76 -12.50
N THR A 174 -5.97 -12.21 -13.10
CA THR A 174 -7.06 -13.01 -13.67
C THR A 174 -7.33 -12.58 -15.09
N ARG A 175 -7.85 -13.47 -15.94
CA ARG A 175 -8.25 -13.08 -17.30
C ARG A 175 -9.34 -12.01 -17.26
N TYR A 176 -9.19 -10.95 -18.05
CA TYR A 176 -10.25 -9.98 -18.24
C TYR A 176 -11.44 -10.64 -18.94
N GLN A 177 -12.63 -10.51 -18.37
CA GLN A 177 -13.85 -11.17 -18.87
C GLN A 177 -14.82 -10.22 -19.60
N GLY A 178 -14.36 -9.01 -19.96
CA GLY A 178 -15.23 -7.98 -20.52
C GLY A 178 -15.80 -7.04 -19.46
N PRO A 179 -16.46 -5.94 -19.89
CA PRO A 179 -17.12 -5.02 -18.98
C PRO A 179 -18.27 -5.76 -18.26
N ARG A 180 -18.36 -5.57 -16.94
CA ARG A 180 -19.52 -5.99 -16.15
C ARG A 180 -20.62 -4.94 -16.17
#